data_AF-A0A1F7R483-F1
#
_entry.id   AF-A0A1F7R483-F1
#
_cell.length_a   1.000
_cell.length_b   1.000
_cell.length_c   1.000
_cell.angle_alpha   90.00
_cell.angle_beta   90.00
_cell.angle_gamma   90.00
#
_symmetry.space_group_name_H-M   'P 1'
#
loop_
_entity.id
_entity.type
_entity.pdbx_description
1 polymer ?
#
loop_
_entity_poly.entity_id
_entity_poly.type
_entity_poly.pdbx_seq_one_letter_code
_entity_poly.pdbx_strand_id
1 'polypeptide(L)'
;MIVTLTGSNSFALKRRLDEVVKKFVKEYGDLALERFDGEEDDAQAIIDAISNLPFLAKRKMVVVRGGSFNKDFAEQIEQIISSTPQWCELVLYEPQIDRRTTYFKVLKTQTKFEEFPELDARGLSKWLADEAKKESGNLSFGDANYLIQRLGTNQARLYNELLKLLTYNLQISRANIDLLTESNPQTKIFELLDAAFSGQKKRALRLYGEQRAQKVEPQEILGMIVWQLRLIALAKYSGQKSPAEISKDSDTAEYPLTGAKRLASSISETKLRQLVNEALELDIKGKTTAIDLDEALKTYLVTL
;
A
#
# COMPACT_ATOMS: atom_id res chain seq x y z
N MET A 1 15.77 25.05 -8.52
CA MET A 1 14.37 24.60 -8.33
C MET A 1 14.32 23.89 -6.99
N ILE A 2 13.31 24.12 -6.15
CA ILE A 2 13.19 23.44 -4.86
C ILE A 2 11.84 22.75 -4.79
N VAL A 3 11.84 21.44 -4.62
CA VAL A 3 10.63 20.62 -4.55
C VAL A 3 10.63 19.81 -3.26
N THR A 4 9.47 19.78 -2.60
CA THR A 4 9.24 18.91 -1.45
C THR A 4 8.27 17.82 -1.86
N LEU A 5 8.66 16.56 -1.66
CA LEU A 5 7.84 15.38 -1.88
C LEU A 5 7.51 14.79 -0.51
N THR A 6 6.23 14.71 -0.15
CA THR A 6 5.79 14.11 1.11
C THR A 6 4.51 13.29 0.97
N GLY A 7 4.20 12.43 1.93
CA GLY A 7 2.93 11.72 2.00
C GLY A 7 3.07 10.24 2.33
N SER A 8 1.96 9.65 2.76
CA SER A 8 1.90 8.25 3.20
C SER A 8 2.02 7.24 2.05
N ASN A 9 1.74 7.63 0.81
CA ASN A 9 1.81 6.74 -0.36
C ASN A 9 3.24 6.57 -0.86
N SER A 10 3.93 5.58 -0.28
CA SER A 10 5.33 5.27 -0.60
C SER A 10 5.58 4.98 -2.08
N PHE A 11 4.63 4.34 -2.77
CA PHE A 11 4.75 4.02 -4.20
C PHE A 11 4.76 5.29 -5.06
N ALA A 12 3.75 6.15 -4.89
CA ALA A 12 3.64 7.38 -5.66
C ALA A 12 4.79 8.35 -5.37
N LEU A 13 5.17 8.45 -4.09
CA LEU A 13 6.30 9.27 -3.63
C LEU A 13 7.61 8.84 -4.29
N LYS A 14 7.94 7.55 -4.23
CA LYS A 14 9.16 6.99 -4.84
C LYS A 14 9.16 7.18 -6.35
N ARG A 15 8.02 6.90 -7.01
CA ARG A 15 7.91 7.07 -8.46
C ARG A 15 8.12 8.52 -8.87
N ARG A 16 7.55 9.48 -8.13
CA ARG A 16 7.74 10.90 -8.41
C ARG A 16 9.21 11.31 -8.26
N LEU A 17 9.87 10.84 -7.20
CA LEU A 17 11.31 11.06 -7.01
C LEU A 17 12.11 10.50 -8.18
N ASP A 18 11.84 9.25 -8.58
CA ASP A 18 12.51 8.60 -9.69
C ASP A 18 12.29 9.34 -11.01
N GLU A 19 11.09 9.87 -11.27
CA GLU A 19 10.79 10.69 -12.45
C GLU A 19 11.60 11.99 -12.47
N VAL A 20 11.66 12.71 -11.35
CA VAL A 20 12.43 13.97 -11.22
C VAL A 20 13.92 13.69 -11.42
N VAL A 21 14.46 12.68 -10.75
CA VAL A 21 15.88 12.32 -10.85
C VAL A 21 16.22 11.83 -12.25
N LYS A 22 15.44 10.91 -12.84
CA LYS A 22 15.70 10.39 -14.19
C LYS A 22 15.72 11.50 -15.23
N LYS A 23 14.79 12.47 -15.14
CA LYS A 23 14.77 13.62 -16.04
C LYS A 23 16.04 14.46 -15.89
N PHE A 24 16.46 14.75 -14.67
CA PHE A 24 17.68 15.52 -14.40
C PHE A 24 18.93 14.79 -14.89
N VAL A 25 19.11 13.52 -14.52
CA VAL A 25 20.27 12.70 -14.90
C VAL A 25 20.38 12.53 -16.41
N LYS A 26 19.25 12.41 -17.12
CA LYS A 26 19.24 12.37 -18.60
C LYS A 26 19.81 13.64 -19.24
N GLU A 27 19.67 14.80 -18.58
CA GLU A 27 20.09 16.11 -19.11
C GLU A 27 21.50 16.51 -18.64
N TYR A 28 21.84 16.22 -17.38
CA TYR A 28 23.08 16.71 -16.73
C TYR A 28 24.07 15.61 -16.33
N GLY A 29 23.70 14.34 -16.48
CA GLY A 29 24.52 13.19 -16.10
C GLY A 29 24.40 12.82 -14.61
N ASP A 30 24.87 11.61 -14.28
CA ASP A 30 24.75 11.05 -12.94
C ASP A 30 25.72 11.69 -11.93
N LEU A 31 26.88 12.15 -12.42
CA LEU A 31 27.87 12.87 -11.59
C LEU A 31 27.35 14.21 -11.04
N ALA A 32 26.25 14.73 -11.59
CA ALA A 32 25.60 15.95 -11.14
C ALA A 32 24.54 15.69 -10.05
N LEU A 33 24.35 14.45 -9.61
CA LEU A 33 23.39 14.05 -8.58
C LEU A 33 24.12 13.69 -7.29
N GLU A 34 23.74 14.34 -6.19
CA GLU A 34 24.18 13.99 -4.84
C GLU A 34 22.96 13.60 -4.00
N ARG A 35 23.12 12.61 -3.12
CA ARG A 35 22.05 12.08 -2.26
C ARG A 35 22.53 12.05 -0.82
N PHE A 36 21.69 12.52 0.08
CA PHE A 36 21.92 12.56 1.52
C PHE A 36 20.74 11.96 2.27
N ASP A 37 21.02 11.31 3.39
CA ASP A 37 20.05 10.87 4.38
C ASP A 37 20.19 11.72 5.64
N GLY A 38 19.16 12.49 5.97
CA GLY A 38 19.17 13.42 7.10
C GLY A 38 19.30 12.71 8.45
N GLU A 39 19.03 11.41 8.57
CA GLU A 39 19.27 10.68 9.81
C GLU A 39 20.75 10.32 10.01
N GLU A 40 21.50 10.14 8.91
CA GLU A 40 22.86 9.61 8.93
C GLU A 40 23.93 10.68 8.64
N ASP A 41 23.61 11.63 7.76
CA ASP A 41 24.54 12.65 7.29
C ASP A 41 24.52 13.92 8.16
N ASP A 42 25.69 14.54 8.30
CA ASP A 42 25.87 15.79 9.02
C ASP A 42 25.18 16.97 8.30
N ALA A 43 24.54 17.85 9.08
CA ALA A 43 23.79 18.98 8.53
C ALA A 43 24.67 19.92 7.70
N GLN A 44 25.89 20.20 8.16
CA GLN A 44 26.81 21.09 7.46
C GLN A 44 27.28 20.47 6.15
N ALA A 45 27.54 19.16 6.12
CA ALA A 45 27.87 18.45 4.89
C ALA A 45 26.77 18.58 3.82
N ILE A 46 25.49 18.46 4.23
CA ILE A 46 24.35 18.65 3.32
C ILE A 46 24.27 20.11 2.82
N ILE A 47 24.43 21.09 3.73
CA ILE A 47 24.38 22.52 3.39
C ILE A 47 25.52 22.90 2.44
N ASP A 48 26.72 22.39 2.68
CA ASP A 48 27.89 22.58 1.83
C ASP A 48 27.64 21.94 0.45
N ALA A 49 27.08 20.75 0.40
CA ALA A 49 26.69 20.12 -0.85
C ALA A 49 25.67 20.97 -1.64
N ILE A 50 24.68 21.58 -0.99
CA ILE A 50 23.72 22.47 -1.67
C ILE A 50 24.40 23.73 -2.22
N SER A 51 25.40 24.25 -1.50
CA SER A 51 26.03 25.55 -1.76
C SER A 51 27.25 25.47 -2.70
N ASN A 52 27.92 24.33 -2.74
CA ASN A 52 29.15 24.12 -3.52
C ASN A 52 28.86 23.92 -5.01
N LEU A 53 29.61 24.65 -5.84
CA LEU A 53 29.50 24.60 -7.30
C LEU A 53 29.61 23.16 -7.84
N PRO A 54 28.77 22.77 -8.83
CA PRO A 54 28.88 21.47 -9.48
C PRO A 54 30.25 21.30 -10.12
N PHE A 55 30.88 20.14 -9.89
CA PHE A 55 32.10 19.76 -10.58
C PHE A 55 31.76 19.30 -12.00
N LEU A 56 32.30 19.99 -13.01
CA LEU A 56 32.15 19.66 -14.45
C LEU A 56 30.71 19.58 -14.98
N ALA A 57 29.72 20.11 -14.25
CA ALA A 57 28.32 20.16 -14.68
C ALA A 57 27.76 21.59 -14.63
N LYS A 58 26.79 21.90 -15.49
CA LYS A 58 26.13 23.22 -15.50
C LYS A 58 25.11 23.38 -14.38
N ARG A 59 24.56 22.27 -13.89
CA ARG A 59 23.59 22.20 -12.81
C ARG A 59 23.91 21.03 -11.91
N LYS A 60 23.45 21.09 -10.67
CA LYS A 60 23.52 20.02 -9.67
C LYS A 60 22.13 19.71 -9.16
N MET A 61 21.87 18.45 -8.81
CA MET A 61 20.71 18.05 -8.03
C MET A 61 21.19 17.48 -6.68
N VAL A 62 20.60 17.97 -5.60
CA VAL A 62 20.80 17.41 -4.25
C VAL A 62 19.46 16.84 -3.80
N VAL A 63 19.43 15.55 -3.49
CA VAL A 63 18.27 14.88 -2.90
C VAL A 63 18.55 14.65 -1.42
N VAL A 64 17.74 15.25 -0.55
CA VAL A 64 17.82 15.02 0.91
C VAL A 64 16.61 14.21 1.33
N ARG A 65 16.85 13.01 1.84
CA ARG A 65 15.82 12.16 2.44
C ARG A 65 15.74 12.47 3.93
N GLY A 66 14.54 12.69 4.45
CA GLY A 66 14.33 12.81 5.90
C GLY A 66 15.07 13.98 6.55
N GLY A 67 15.16 15.12 5.86
CA GLY A 67 15.80 16.32 6.42
C GLY A 67 15.15 16.78 7.73
N SER A 68 13.87 16.47 7.94
CA SER A 68 13.14 16.72 9.19
C SER A 68 13.69 15.96 10.41
N PHE A 69 14.43 14.87 10.23
CA PHE A 69 15.06 14.13 11.33
C PHE A 69 16.37 14.77 11.81
N ASN A 70 17.00 15.58 10.96
CA ASN A 70 18.18 16.35 11.31
C ASN A 70 17.77 17.71 11.91
N LYS A 71 17.97 17.89 13.22
CA LYS A 71 17.54 19.12 13.92
C LYS A 71 18.21 20.38 13.36
N ASP A 72 19.53 20.34 13.19
CA ASP A 72 20.30 21.51 12.75
C ASP A 72 19.95 21.91 11.30
N PHE A 73 19.74 20.92 10.43
CA PHE A 73 19.23 21.15 9.07
C PHE A 73 17.80 21.71 9.09
N ALA A 74 16.91 21.13 9.89
CA ALA A 74 15.51 21.52 9.96
C ALA A 74 15.30 22.94 10.52
N GLU A 75 16.12 23.35 11.49
CA GLU A 75 16.11 24.71 12.04
C GLU A 75 16.60 25.75 11.00
N GLN A 76 17.54 25.38 10.14
CA GLN A 76 18.12 26.25 9.12
C GLN A 76 17.38 26.24 7.77
N ILE A 77 16.27 25.50 7.64
CA ILE A 77 15.64 25.25 6.33
C ILE A 77 15.27 26.51 5.55
N GLU A 78 14.84 27.57 6.23
CA GLU A 78 14.50 28.85 5.59
C GLU A 78 15.74 29.54 5.01
N GLN A 79 16.86 29.49 5.73
CA GLN A 79 18.14 29.98 5.21
C GLN A 79 18.65 29.10 4.07
N ILE A 80 18.52 27.78 4.16
CA ILE A 80 18.92 26.84 3.10
C ILE A 80 18.13 27.11 1.82
N ILE A 81 16.81 27.26 1.92
CA ILE A 81 15.94 27.55 0.76
C ILE A 81 16.31 28.89 0.11
N SER A 82 16.49 29.94 0.92
CA SER A 82 16.82 31.28 0.41
C SER A 82 18.23 31.39 -0.18
N SER A 83 19.18 30.60 0.33
CA SER A 83 20.57 30.56 -0.15
C SER A 83 20.81 29.53 -1.26
N THR A 84 19.86 28.63 -1.54
CA THR A 84 19.99 27.61 -2.59
C THR A 84 20.24 28.28 -3.95
N PRO A 85 21.41 28.03 -4.59
CA PRO A 85 21.75 28.69 -5.84
C PRO A 85 20.86 28.25 -7.01
N GLN A 86 20.68 29.11 -8.03
CA GLN A 86 19.82 28.80 -9.19
C GLN A 86 20.27 27.57 -9.99
N TRP A 87 21.57 27.27 -9.97
CA TRP A 87 22.17 26.09 -10.61
C TRP A 87 21.95 24.81 -9.80
N CYS A 88 21.50 24.90 -8.54
CA CYS A 88 21.15 23.76 -7.69
C CYS A 88 19.64 23.46 -7.77
N GLU A 89 19.31 22.18 -7.99
CA GLU A 89 17.98 21.63 -7.82
C GLU A 89 17.91 20.82 -6.52
N LEU A 90 17.16 21.33 -5.55
CA LEU A 90 17.01 20.68 -4.25
C LEU A 90 15.71 19.90 -4.22
N VAL A 91 15.81 18.61 -3.90
CA VAL A 91 14.66 17.71 -3.71
C VAL A 91 14.64 17.27 -2.25
N LEU A 92 13.62 17.69 -1.52
CA LEU A 92 13.38 17.28 -0.14
C LEU A 92 12.37 16.13 -0.15
N TYR A 93 12.83 14.94 0.23
CA TYR A 93 12.03 13.71 0.25
C TYR A 93 11.67 13.36 1.69
N GLU A 94 10.43 13.63 2.08
CA GLU A 94 9.93 13.56 3.46
C GLU A 94 8.73 12.58 3.54
N PRO A 95 8.95 11.25 3.59
CA PRO A 95 7.85 10.28 3.65
C PRO A 95 6.90 10.50 4.82
N GLN A 96 7.44 10.95 5.95
CA GLN A 96 6.69 11.35 7.13
C GLN A 96 7.20 12.70 7.58
N ILE A 97 6.29 13.61 7.93
CA ILE A 97 6.64 14.97 8.37
C ILE A 97 5.63 15.47 9.41
N ASP A 98 6.11 15.99 10.54
CA ASP A 98 5.24 16.58 11.56
C ASP A 98 4.73 17.94 11.08
N ARG A 99 3.43 17.98 10.77
CA ARG A 99 2.71 19.15 10.24
C ARG A 99 2.66 20.35 11.18
N ARG A 100 2.99 20.17 12.46
CA ARG A 100 2.97 21.23 13.47
C ARG A 100 4.26 22.06 13.47
N THR A 101 5.34 21.51 12.93
CA THR A 101 6.68 22.10 12.95
C THR A 101 6.79 23.35 12.07
N THR A 102 7.73 24.23 12.41
CA THR A 102 8.12 25.36 11.55
C THR A 102 8.69 24.86 10.23
N TYR A 103 9.49 23.79 10.26
CA TYR A 103 10.03 23.13 9.08
C TYR A 103 8.95 22.83 8.03
N PHE A 104 7.89 22.11 8.42
CA PHE A 104 6.76 21.82 7.52
C PHE A 104 6.11 23.08 6.95
N LYS A 105 5.87 24.10 7.79
CA LYS A 105 5.24 25.35 7.36
C LYS A 105 6.08 26.07 6.31
N VAL A 106 7.40 26.12 6.49
CA VAL A 106 8.35 26.69 5.53
C VAL A 106 8.35 25.92 4.22
N LEU A 107 8.46 24.58 4.27
CA LEU A 107 8.44 23.76 3.06
C LEU A 107 7.16 23.97 2.23
N LYS A 108 6.02 24.02 2.92
CA LYS A 108 4.70 24.19 2.28
C LYS A 108 4.55 25.54 1.58
N THR A 109 5.17 26.60 2.10
CA THR A 109 5.01 27.97 1.56
C THR A 109 6.12 28.37 0.59
N GLN A 110 7.35 27.89 0.79
CA GLN A 110 8.53 28.36 0.06
C GLN A 110 9.05 27.38 -1.00
N THR A 111 8.52 26.15 -1.09
CA THR A 111 8.93 25.15 -2.09
C THR A 111 7.77 24.74 -2.99
N LYS A 112 8.09 24.07 -4.11
CA LYS A 112 7.07 23.33 -4.86
C LYS A 112 6.67 22.10 -4.03
N PHE A 113 5.62 22.26 -3.24
CA PHE A 113 5.16 21.24 -2.30
C PHE A 113 4.18 20.26 -2.98
N GLU A 114 4.58 18.99 -3.07
CA GLU A 114 3.78 17.91 -3.67
C GLU A 114 3.48 16.83 -2.59
N GLU A 115 2.19 16.61 -2.32
CA GLU A 115 1.72 15.65 -1.30
C GLU A 115 1.07 14.42 -1.96
N PHE A 116 1.46 13.24 -1.48
CA PHE A 116 1.06 11.93 -2.01
C PHE A 116 0.36 11.10 -0.91
N PRO A 117 -0.94 11.33 -0.66
CA PRO A 117 -1.70 10.52 0.28
C PRO A 117 -2.01 9.13 -0.31
N GLU A 118 -2.24 8.16 0.58
CA GLU A 118 -2.77 6.85 0.19
C GLU A 118 -4.09 7.00 -0.58
N LEU A 119 -4.27 6.17 -1.60
CA LEU A 119 -5.46 6.18 -2.43
C LEU A 119 -6.49 5.20 -1.87
N ASP A 120 -7.75 5.65 -1.77
CA ASP A 120 -8.87 4.76 -1.51
C ASP A 120 -9.14 3.88 -2.74
N ALA A 121 -10.05 2.90 -2.62
CA ALA A 121 -10.35 1.97 -3.72
C ALA A 121 -10.81 2.70 -4.99
N ARG A 122 -11.59 3.78 -4.84
CA ARG A 122 -12.07 4.59 -5.97
C ARG A 122 -10.91 5.35 -6.64
N GLY A 123 -10.04 5.93 -5.83
CA GLY A 123 -8.83 6.63 -6.25
C GLY A 123 -7.86 5.70 -6.97
N LEU A 124 -7.64 4.49 -6.46
CA LEU A 124 -6.84 3.45 -7.11
C LEU A 124 -7.41 3.06 -8.48
N SER A 125 -8.74 2.90 -8.60
CA SER A 125 -9.37 2.58 -9.89
C SER A 125 -9.19 3.69 -10.91
N LYS A 126 -9.34 4.95 -10.49
CA LYS A 126 -9.07 6.09 -11.35
C LYS A 126 -7.60 6.13 -11.76
N TRP A 127 -6.70 5.97 -10.79
CA TRP A 127 -5.26 5.95 -11.03
C TRP A 127 -4.87 4.86 -12.02
N LEU A 128 -5.35 3.62 -11.86
CA LEU A 128 -5.11 2.52 -12.80
C LEU A 128 -5.57 2.85 -14.22
N ALA A 129 -6.76 3.43 -14.37
CA ALA A 129 -7.27 3.84 -15.68
C ALA A 129 -6.42 4.96 -16.31
N ASP A 130 -5.93 5.91 -15.51
CA ASP A 130 -5.06 6.98 -15.98
C ASP A 130 -3.65 6.45 -16.34
N GLU A 131 -3.12 5.50 -15.58
CA GLU A 131 -1.86 4.80 -15.92
C GLU A 131 -1.99 3.98 -17.20
N ALA A 132 -3.11 3.28 -17.40
CA ALA A 132 -3.35 2.55 -18.64
C ALA A 132 -3.29 3.46 -19.87
N LYS A 133 -3.87 4.66 -19.76
CA LYS A 133 -3.84 5.66 -20.84
C LYS A 133 -2.44 6.19 -21.12
N LYS A 134 -1.61 6.39 -20.10
CA LYS A 134 -0.20 6.83 -20.27
C LYS A 134 0.60 5.83 -21.09
N GLU A 135 0.31 4.54 -20.91
CA GLU A 135 0.89 3.43 -21.66
C GLU A 135 0.15 3.14 -22.99
N SER A 136 -0.64 4.10 -23.49
CA SER A 136 -1.43 3.97 -24.73
C SER A 136 -2.46 2.83 -24.74
N GLY A 137 -2.81 2.32 -23.56
CA GLY A 137 -3.87 1.34 -23.35
C GLY A 137 -5.16 1.93 -22.79
N ASN A 138 -6.10 1.05 -22.51
CA ASN A 138 -7.40 1.36 -21.96
C ASN A 138 -7.80 0.30 -20.92
N LEU A 139 -8.19 0.79 -19.75
CA LEU A 139 -8.74 0.01 -18.66
C LEU A 139 -9.98 0.75 -18.17
N SER A 140 -11.15 0.12 -18.30
CA SER A 140 -12.39 0.73 -17.82
C SER A 140 -12.37 0.87 -16.30
N PHE A 141 -13.14 1.83 -15.76
CA PHE A 141 -13.25 1.98 -14.29
C PHE A 141 -13.81 0.72 -13.63
N GLY A 142 -14.72 0.00 -14.30
CA GLY A 142 -15.29 -1.25 -13.81
C GLY A 142 -14.26 -2.38 -13.73
N ASP A 143 -13.44 -2.53 -14.78
CA ASP A 143 -12.37 -3.53 -14.82
C ASP A 143 -11.23 -3.18 -13.86
N ALA A 144 -10.93 -1.89 -13.66
CA ALA A 144 -9.98 -1.44 -12.64
C ALA A 144 -10.44 -1.82 -11.22
N ASN A 145 -11.71 -1.58 -10.89
CA ASN A 145 -12.28 -2.04 -9.61
C ASN A 145 -12.19 -3.56 -9.48
N TYR A 146 -12.47 -4.30 -10.55
CA TYR A 146 -12.37 -5.76 -10.54
C TYR A 146 -10.94 -6.25 -10.30
N LEU A 147 -9.95 -5.60 -10.92
CA LEU A 147 -8.53 -5.88 -10.70
C LEU A 147 -8.12 -5.64 -9.24
N ILE A 148 -8.57 -4.54 -8.64
CA ILE A 148 -8.32 -4.23 -7.22
C ILE A 148 -8.99 -5.25 -6.30
N GLN A 149 -10.23 -5.66 -6.59
CA GLN A 149 -10.89 -6.72 -5.82
C GLN A 149 -10.08 -8.01 -5.83
N ARG A 150 -9.52 -8.35 -6.99
CA ARG A 150 -8.76 -9.59 -7.18
C ARG A 150 -7.37 -9.56 -6.54
N LEU A 151 -6.67 -8.44 -6.60
CA LEU A 151 -5.26 -8.34 -6.18
C LEU A 151 -5.05 -7.66 -4.82
N GLY A 152 -6.04 -6.89 -4.35
CA GLY A 152 -5.94 -5.99 -3.20
C GLY A 152 -5.52 -4.57 -3.59
N THR A 153 -5.23 -3.75 -2.58
CA THR A 153 -4.95 -2.31 -2.74
C THR A 153 -3.46 -1.94 -2.83
N ASN A 154 -2.56 -2.92 -2.85
CA ASN A 154 -1.13 -2.65 -2.97
C ASN A 154 -0.82 -2.03 -4.35
N GLN A 155 -0.54 -0.73 -4.37
CA GLN A 155 -0.39 0.03 -5.60
C GLN A 155 0.77 -0.45 -6.48
N ALA A 156 1.89 -0.91 -5.89
CA ALA A 156 3.02 -1.46 -6.63
C ALA A 156 2.65 -2.77 -7.35
N ARG A 157 1.94 -3.67 -6.66
CA ARG A 157 1.41 -4.91 -7.26
C ARG A 157 0.43 -4.60 -8.39
N LEU A 158 -0.49 -3.67 -8.16
CA LEU A 158 -1.46 -3.23 -9.15
C LEU A 158 -0.79 -2.64 -10.40
N TYR A 159 0.27 -1.84 -10.22
CA TYR A 159 1.04 -1.28 -11.34
C TYR A 159 1.69 -2.38 -12.19
N ASN A 160 2.38 -3.33 -11.54
CA ASN A 160 3.05 -4.41 -12.26
C ASN A 160 2.05 -5.30 -13.02
N GLU A 161 0.90 -5.58 -12.40
CA GLU A 161 -0.17 -6.35 -13.04
C GLU A 161 -0.82 -5.59 -14.20
N LEU A 162 -0.99 -4.28 -14.07
CA LEU A 162 -1.42 -3.43 -15.17
C LEU A 162 -0.45 -3.51 -16.36
N LEU A 163 0.87 -3.34 -16.13
CA LEU A 163 1.87 -3.44 -17.19
C LEU A 163 1.87 -4.81 -17.88
N LYS A 164 1.71 -5.89 -17.10
CA LYS A 164 1.58 -7.25 -17.64
C LYS A 164 0.34 -7.40 -18.53
N LEU A 165 -0.80 -6.89 -18.08
CA LEU A 165 -2.05 -6.92 -18.85
C LEU A 165 -1.94 -6.11 -20.15
N LEU A 166 -1.33 -4.92 -20.09
CA LEU A 166 -1.10 -4.06 -21.26
C LEU A 166 -0.14 -4.68 -22.27
N THR A 167 0.86 -5.41 -21.79
CA THR A 167 1.80 -6.17 -22.65
C THR A 167 1.05 -7.24 -23.46
N TYR A 168 0.01 -7.85 -22.88
CA TYR A 168 -0.83 -8.82 -23.57
C TYR A 168 -1.84 -8.16 -24.51
N ASN A 169 -2.55 -7.12 -24.04
CA ASN A 169 -3.55 -6.41 -24.83
C ASN A 169 -3.77 -5.00 -24.30
N LEU A 170 -3.64 -4.00 -25.19
CA LEU A 170 -3.88 -2.59 -24.86
C LEU A 170 -5.35 -2.30 -24.47
N GLN A 171 -6.31 -3.11 -24.90
CA GLN A 171 -7.70 -3.05 -24.44
C GLN A 171 -7.90 -4.12 -23.35
N ILE A 172 -7.74 -3.73 -22.09
CA ILE A 172 -7.86 -4.66 -20.97
C ILE A 172 -9.34 -4.94 -20.72
N SER A 173 -9.73 -6.21 -20.87
CA SER A 173 -11.07 -6.71 -20.56
C SER A 173 -11.05 -7.57 -19.30
N ARG A 174 -12.24 -7.81 -18.72
CA ARG A 174 -12.41 -8.74 -17.61
C ARG A 174 -11.85 -10.14 -17.90
N ALA A 175 -12.03 -10.64 -19.12
CA ALA A 175 -11.50 -11.94 -19.53
C ALA A 175 -9.95 -11.97 -19.51
N ASN A 176 -9.30 -10.88 -19.91
CA ASN A 176 -7.83 -10.77 -19.83
C ASN A 176 -7.37 -10.78 -18.37
N ILE A 177 -8.09 -10.07 -17.49
CA ILE A 177 -7.82 -10.06 -16.05
C ILE A 177 -7.97 -11.47 -15.48
N ASP A 178 -9.04 -12.18 -15.83
CA ASP A 178 -9.29 -13.55 -15.38
C ASP A 178 -8.19 -14.52 -15.81
N LEU A 179 -7.70 -14.38 -17.04
CA LEU A 179 -6.69 -15.24 -17.63
C LEU A 179 -5.28 -15.01 -17.03
N LEU A 180 -4.90 -13.75 -16.80
CA LEU A 180 -3.49 -13.39 -16.54
C LEU A 180 -3.20 -13.00 -15.09
N THR A 181 -4.23 -12.87 -14.25
CA THR A 181 -4.04 -12.48 -12.86
C THR A 181 -4.47 -13.58 -11.91
N GLU A 182 -3.63 -13.86 -10.92
CA GLU A 182 -3.99 -14.77 -9.84
C GLU A 182 -4.71 -13.99 -8.74
N SER A 183 -5.84 -14.52 -8.28
CA SER A 183 -6.54 -13.92 -7.14
C SER A 183 -5.66 -14.01 -5.89
N ASN A 184 -5.57 -12.91 -5.15
CA ASN A 184 -4.89 -12.88 -3.87
C ASN A 184 -5.52 -13.92 -2.92
N PRO A 185 -4.72 -14.83 -2.33
CA PRO A 185 -5.20 -15.79 -1.33
C PRO A 185 -6.09 -15.15 -0.26
N GLN A 186 -5.73 -13.95 0.23
CA GLN A 186 -6.52 -13.25 1.25
C GLN A 186 -7.93 -12.87 0.78
N THR A 187 -8.10 -12.43 -0.47
CA THR A 187 -9.43 -12.15 -1.05
C THR A 187 -10.26 -13.45 -1.12
N LYS A 188 -9.62 -14.55 -1.51
CA LYS A 188 -10.28 -15.85 -1.62
C LYS A 188 -10.70 -16.41 -0.25
N ILE A 189 -9.95 -16.15 0.81
CA ILE A 189 -10.36 -16.51 2.18
C ILE A 189 -11.58 -15.72 2.65
N PHE A 190 -11.72 -14.45 2.26
CA PHE A 190 -12.95 -13.71 2.53
C PHE A 190 -14.16 -14.35 1.81
N GLU A 191 -14.04 -14.65 0.52
CA GLU A 191 -15.10 -15.35 -0.22
C GLU A 191 -15.43 -16.74 0.34
N LEU A 192 -14.41 -17.44 0.84
CA LEU A 192 -14.52 -18.74 1.52
C LEU A 192 -15.40 -18.62 2.77
N LEU A 193 -15.12 -17.65 3.64
CA LEU A 193 -15.89 -17.41 4.86
C LEU A 193 -17.30 -16.92 4.56
N ASP A 194 -17.46 -16.01 3.59
CA ASP A 194 -18.78 -15.54 3.13
C ASP A 194 -19.64 -16.71 2.62
N ALA A 195 -19.05 -17.62 1.84
CA ALA A 195 -19.71 -18.84 1.37
C ALA A 195 -20.04 -19.80 2.53
N ALA A 196 -19.12 -19.97 3.49
CA ALA A 196 -19.32 -20.83 4.65
C ALA A 196 -20.48 -20.32 5.53
N PHE A 197 -20.45 -19.06 5.93
CA PHE A 197 -21.52 -18.44 6.74
C PHE A 197 -22.88 -18.39 6.02
N SER A 198 -22.88 -18.38 4.69
CA SER A 198 -24.11 -18.44 3.88
C SER A 198 -24.61 -19.88 3.66
N GLY A 199 -24.00 -20.88 4.29
CA GLY A 199 -24.37 -22.30 4.14
C GLY A 199 -24.01 -22.90 2.77
N GLN A 200 -23.22 -22.21 1.93
CA GLN A 200 -22.83 -22.65 0.59
C GLN A 200 -21.66 -23.64 0.65
N LYS A 201 -21.85 -24.76 1.36
CA LYS A 201 -20.82 -25.77 1.70
C LYS A 201 -19.96 -26.20 0.51
N LYS A 202 -20.59 -26.52 -0.64
CA LYS A 202 -19.87 -26.92 -1.86
C LYS A 202 -18.94 -25.82 -2.39
N ARG A 203 -19.40 -24.56 -2.33
CA ARG A 203 -18.61 -23.40 -2.77
C ARG A 203 -17.46 -23.14 -1.80
N ALA A 204 -17.69 -23.23 -0.50
CA ALA A 204 -16.64 -23.09 0.52
C ALA A 204 -15.54 -24.15 0.33
N LEU A 205 -15.90 -25.43 0.17
CA LEU A 205 -14.91 -26.50 -0.06
C LEU A 205 -14.16 -26.32 -1.39
N ARG A 206 -14.82 -25.85 -2.44
CA ARG A 206 -14.14 -25.53 -3.71
C ARG A 206 -13.10 -24.40 -3.52
N LEU A 207 -13.49 -23.32 -2.85
CA LEU A 207 -12.60 -22.20 -2.56
C LEU A 207 -11.43 -22.62 -1.67
N TYR A 208 -11.65 -23.52 -0.71
CA TYR A 208 -10.58 -24.13 0.09
C TYR A 208 -9.61 -24.92 -0.79
N GLY A 209 -10.13 -25.78 -1.66
CA GLY A 209 -9.34 -26.56 -2.62
C GLY A 209 -8.51 -25.68 -3.57
N GLU A 210 -9.06 -24.54 -4.01
CA GLU A 210 -8.31 -23.55 -4.80
C GLU A 210 -7.08 -23.01 -4.03
N GLN A 211 -7.19 -22.77 -2.71
CA GLN A 211 -6.04 -22.35 -1.89
C GLN A 211 -4.97 -23.44 -1.79
N ARG A 212 -5.39 -24.68 -1.55
CA ARG A 212 -4.47 -25.83 -1.48
C ARG A 212 -3.80 -26.11 -2.81
N ALA A 213 -4.50 -25.93 -3.93
CA ALA A 213 -3.93 -26.03 -5.27
C ALA A 213 -2.86 -24.96 -5.54
N GLN A 214 -2.97 -23.80 -4.89
CA GLN A 214 -1.94 -22.74 -4.88
C GLN A 214 -0.81 -23.00 -3.87
N LYS A 215 -0.75 -24.19 -3.26
CA LYS A 215 0.24 -24.60 -2.25
C LYS A 215 0.22 -23.74 -0.97
N VAL A 216 -0.90 -23.10 -0.66
CA VAL A 216 -1.08 -22.42 0.64
C VAL A 216 -1.27 -23.47 1.72
N GLU A 217 -0.47 -23.45 2.78
CA GLU A 217 -0.54 -24.47 3.84
C GLU A 217 -1.77 -24.32 4.75
N PRO A 218 -2.30 -25.40 5.36
CA PRO A 218 -3.52 -25.32 6.19
C PRO A 218 -3.34 -24.35 7.37
N GLN A 219 -2.13 -24.27 7.94
CA GLN A 219 -1.81 -23.30 8.99
C GLN A 219 -1.94 -21.85 8.50
N GLU A 220 -1.52 -21.57 7.26
CA GLU A 220 -1.65 -20.24 6.66
C GLU A 220 -3.11 -19.90 6.37
N ILE A 221 -3.89 -20.87 5.89
CA ILE A 221 -5.34 -20.73 5.68
C ILE A 221 -6.03 -20.40 7.01
N LEU A 222 -5.71 -21.14 8.09
CA LEU A 222 -6.24 -20.86 9.42
C LEU A 222 -5.84 -19.46 9.90
N GLY A 223 -4.58 -19.05 9.72
CA GLY A 223 -4.12 -17.70 10.04
C GLY A 223 -4.90 -16.62 9.29
N MET A 224 -5.21 -16.83 8.01
CA MET A 224 -6.05 -15.92 7.23
C MET A 224 -7.52 -15.91 7.69
N ILE A 225 -8.07 -17.06 8.10
CA ILE A 225 -9.42 -17.13 8.70
C ILE A 225 -9.46 -16.32 9.99
N VAL A 226 -8.48 -16.52 10.89
CA VAL A 226 -8.35 -15.77 12.15
C VAL A 226 -8.23 -14.27 11.88
N TRP A 227 -7.43 -13.87 10.89
CA TRP A 227 -7.32 -12.48 10.47
C TRP A 227 -8.68 -11.90 10.05
N GLN A 228 -9.45 -12.61 9.23
CA GLN A 228 -10.79 -12.16 8.81
C GLN A 228 -11.76 -12.08 9.99
N LEU A 229 -11.74 -13.06 10.91
CA LEU A 229 -12.56 -13.00 12.14
C LEU A 229 -12.20 -11.79 13.00
N ARG A 230 -10.91 -11.42 13.10
CA ARG A 230 -10.47 -10.18 13.74
C ARG A 230 -11.05 -8.95 13.07
N LEU A 231 -11.02 -8.86 11.74
CA LEU A 231 -11.62 -7.74 11.01
C LEU A 231 -13.13 -7.63 11.25
N ILE A 232 -13.84 -8.76 11.27
CA ILE A 232 -15.27 -8.82 11.56
C ILE A 232 -15.53 -8.36 13.00
N ALA A 233 -14.68 -8.75 13.97
CA ALA A 233 -14.78 -8.29 15.35
C ALA A 233 -14.55 -6.79 15.48
N LEU A 234 -13.52 -6.24 14.84
CA LEU A 234 -13.29 -4.79 14.79
C LEU A 234 -14.51 -4.07 14.21
N ALA A 235 -15.05 -4.56 13.10
CA ALA A 235 -16.24 -3.99 12.47
C ALA A 235 -17.49 -4.08 13.37
N LYS A 236 -17.70 -5.21 14.07
CA LYS A 236 -18.85 -5.44 14.96
C LYS A 236 -18.81 -4.53 16.19
N TYR A 237 -17.66 -4.44 16.84
CA TYR A 237 -17.50 -3.70 18.10
C TYR A 237 -17.26 -2.20 17.90
N SER A 238 -16.97 -1.75 16.68
CA SER A 238 -16.84 -0.32 16.34
C SER A 238 -18.18 0.40 16.10
N GLY A 239 -19.30 -0.32 16.17
CA GLY A 239 -20.64 0.25 16.00
C GLY A 239 -20.82 0.92 14.63
N GLN A 240 -21.17 2.21 14.62
CA GLN A 240 -21.48 2.95 13.39
C GLN A 240 -20.26 3.55 12.69
N LYS A 241 -19.05 3.48 13.26
CA LYS A 241 -17.82 4.03 12.67
C LYS A 241 -17.59 3.52 11.25
N SER A 242 -17.25 4.40 10.32
CA SER A 242 -16.87 4.07 8.94
C SER A 242 -15.60 3.20 8.87
N PRO A 243 -15.37 2.44 7.79
CA PRO A 243 -14.10 1.70 7.60
C PRO A 243 -12.85 2.57 7.77
N ALA A 244 -12.88 3.82 7.29
CA ALA A 244 -11.79 4.77 7.44
C ALA A 244 -11.50 5.14 8.90
N GLU A 245 -12.54 5.33 9.72
CA GLU A 245 -12.38 5.60 11.16
C GLU A 245 -11.82 4.38 11.90
N ILE A 246 -12.34 3.19 11.59
CA ILE A 246 -11.84 1.93 12.18
C ILE A 246 -10.38 1.70 11.80
N SER A 247 -10.01 1.96 10.54
CA SER A 247 -8.64 1.83 10.04
C SER A 247 -7.66 2.67 10.85
N LYS A 248 -7.99 3.94 11.11
CA LYS A 248 -7.18 4.85 11.93
C LYS A 248 -6.99 4.36 13.36
N ASP A 249 -8.03 3.79 13.97
CA ASP A 249 -8.00 3.35 15.36
C ASP A 249 -7.31 1.98 15.55
N SER A 250 -7.22 1.17 14.50
CA SER A 250 -6.82 -0.25 14.59
C SER A 250 -5.56 -0.62 13.81
N ASP A 251 -4.87 0.37 13.22
CA ASP A 251 -3.68 0.20 12.38
C ASP A 251 -3.87 -0.90 11.30
N THR A 252 -5.07 -0.93 10.73
CA THR A 252 -5.51 -1.95 9.78
C THR A 252 -5.94 -1.26 8.49
N ALA A 253 -5.63 -1.85 7.34
CA ALA A 253 -6.03 -1.29 6.04
C ALA A 253 -7.57 -1.13 5.93
N GLU A 254 -8.02 -0.02 5.35
CA GLU A 254 -9.44 0.33 5.22
C GLU A 254 -10.23 -0.65 4.33
N TYR A 255 -9.64 -1.08 3.21
CA TYR A 255 -10.38 -1.86 2.21
C TYR A 255 -10.93 -3.20 2.74
N PRO A 256 -10.13 -4.05 3.44
CA PRO A 256 -10.65 -5.27 4.07
C PRO A 256 -11.81 -5.03 5.05
N LEU A 257 -11.84 -3.87 5.73
CA LEU A 257 -12.89 -3.53 6.70
C LEU A 257 -14.26 -3.29 6.04
N THR A 258 -14.29 -2.91 4.76
CA THR A 258 -15.55 -2.76 4.00
C THR A 258 -16.27 -4.10 3.85
N GLY A 259 -15.54 -5.16 3.48
CA GLY A 259 -16.08 -6.51 3.42
C GLY A 259 -16.46 -7.04 4.80
N ALA A 260 -15.59 -6.81 5.79
CA ALA A 260 -15.84 -7.24 7.17
C ALA A 260 -17.11 -6.62 7.77
N LYS A 261 -17.40 -5.34 7.49
CA LYS A 261 -18.66 -4.69 7.93
C LYS A 261 -19.90 -5.38 7.40
N ARG A 262 -19.87 -5.86 6.14
CA ARG A 262 -20.97 -6.60 5.53
C ARG A 262 -21.23 -7.94 6.24
N LEU A 263 -20.17 -8.64 6.64
CA LEU A 263 -20.29 -9.90 7.39
C LEU A 263 -20.64 -9.67 8.87
N ALA A 264 -20.14 -8.59 9.46
CA ALA A 264 -20.43 -8.23 10.85
C ALA A 264 -21.91 -7.93 11.09
N SER A 265 -22.64 -7.43 10.07
CA SER A 265 -24.08 -7.19 10.19
C SER A 265 -24.90 -8.48 10.20
N SER A 266 -24.43 -9.58 9.60
CA SER A 266 -25.14 -10.86 9.52
C SER A 266 -24.83 -11.84 10.66
N ILE A 267 -23.76 -11.61 11.44
CA ILE A 267 -23.30 -12.51 12.51
C ILE A 267 -23.57 -11.91 13.89
N SER A 268 -24.10 -12.69 14.84
CA SER A 268 -24.29 -12.24 16.24
C SER A 268 -22.97 -12.19 17.01
N GLU A 269 -22.87 -11.35 18.05
CA GLU A 269 -21.67 -11.30 18.88
C GLU A 269 -21.33 -12.65 19.52
N THR A 270 -22.34 -13.38 20.00
CA THR A 270 -22.16 -14.71 20.57
C THR A 270 -21.58 -15.68 19.56
N LYS A 271 -22.10 -15.68 18.32
CA LYS A 271 -21.57 -16.53 17.26
C LYS A 271 -20.15 -16.13 16.90
N LEU A 272 -19.84 -14.83 16.81
CA LEU A 272 -18.48 -14.37 16.51
C LEU A 272 -17.47 -14.81 17.58
N ARG A 273 -17.82 -14.71 18.87
CA ARG A 273 -17.00 -15.22 19.98
C ARG A 273 -16.77 -16.73 19.87
N GLN A 274 -17.82 -17.48 19.55
CA GLN A 274 -17.73 -18.92 19.30
C GLN A 274 -16.74 -19.21 18.16
N LEU A 275 -16.85 -18.53 17.03
CA LEU A 275 -15.96 -18.72 15.87
C LEU A 275 -14.49 -18.45 16.21
N VAL A 276 -14.22 -17.39 16.96
CA VAL A 276 -12.86 -17.06 17.41
C VAL A 276 -12.31 -18.15 18.33
N ASN A 277 -13.12 -18.66 19.25
CA ASN A 277 -12.71 -19.75 20.15
C ASN A 277 -12.46 -21.06 19.40
N GLU A 278 -13.32 -21.42 18.44
CA GLU A 278 -13.15 -22.61 17.61
C GLU A 278 -11.88 -22.52 16.76
N ALA A 279 -11.58 -21.34 16.19
CA ALA A 279 -10.35 -21.11 15.45
C ALA A 279 -9.11 -21.21 16.36
N LEU A 280 -9.18 -20.70 17.60
CA LEU A 280 -8.12 -20.83 18.60
C LEU A 280 -7.88 -22.30 18.96
N GLU A 281 -8.94 -23.09 19.18
CA GLU A 281 -8.80 -24.52 19.48
C GLU A 281 -8.16 -25.28 18.32
N LEU A 282 -8.53 -24.97 17.07
CA LEU A 282 -7.91 -25.56 15.88
C LEU A 282 -6.44 -25.21 15.78
N ASP A 283 -6.05 -23.96 16.07
CA ASP A 283 -4.66 -23.53 16.05
C ASP A 283 -3.82 -24.25 17.11
N ILE A 284 -4.34 -24.36 18.34
CA ILE A 284 -3.68 -25.09 19.43
C ILE A 284 -3.53 -26.57 19.05
N LYS A 285 -4.62 -27.23 18.64
CA LYS A 285 -4.57 -28.65 18.26
C LYS A 285 -3.60 -28.89 17.11
N GLY A 286 -3.63 -28.03 16.09
CA GLY A 286 -2.73 -28.13 14.93
C GLY A 286 -1.24 -27.97 15.27
N LYS A 287 -0.91 -27.32 16.38
CA LYS A 287 0.47 -27.14 16.86
C LYS A 287 0.93 -28.15 17.90
N THR A 288 -0.01 -28.72 18.67
CA THR A 288 0.30 -29.53 19.86
C THR A 288 -0.04 -31.00 19.70
N THR A 289 -0.83 -31.36 18.69
CA THR A 289 -1.29 -32.73 18.45
C THR A 289 -1.09 -33.11 16.98
N ALA A 290 -0.90 -34.40 16.72
CA ALA A 290 -0.78 -34.94 15.37
C ALA A 290 -2.16 -35.06 14.69
N ILE A 291 -2.88 -33.95 14.57
CA ILE A 291 -4.13 -33.90 13.80
C ILE A 291 -3.84 -33.57 12.34
N ASP A 292 -4.67 -34.10 11.44
CA ASP A 292 -4.73 -33.61 10.07
C ASP A 292 -5.47 -32.27 10.04
N LEU A 293 -4.72 -31.18 10.06
CA LEU A 293 -5.27 -29.83 10.06
C LEU A 293 -6.02 -29.49 8.76
N ASP A 294 -5.66 -30.14 7.64
CA ASP A 294 -6.32 -29.94 6.35
C ASP A 294 -7.77 -30.45 6.42
N GLU A 295 -7.97 -31.67 6.91
CA GLU A 295 -9.31 -32.25 7.11
C GLU A 295 -10.09 -31.57 8.24
N ALA A 296 -9.42 -31.16 9.32
CA ALA A 296 -10.05 -30.42 10.40
C ALA A 296 -10.64 -29.08 9.91
N LEU A 297 -9.91 -28.35 9.06
CA LEU A 297 -10.39 -27.09 8.48
C LEU A 297 -11.54 -27.30 7.49
N LYS A 298 -11.48 -28.31 6.62
CA LYS A 298 -12.60 -28.64 5.73
C LYS A 298 -13.86 -28.93 6.53
N THR A 299 -13.74 -29.72 7.60
CA THR A 299 -14.85 -30.05 8.50
C THR A 299 -15.39 -28.79 9.16
N TYR A 300 -14.50 -27.96 9.72
CA TYR A 300 -14.85 -26.70 10.35
C TYR A 300 -15.69 -25.81 9.42
N LEU A 301 -15.20 -25.56 8.20
CA LEU A 301 -15.87 -24.71 7.22
C LEU A 301 -17.27 -25.20 6.80
N VAL A 302 -17.51 -26.51 6.84
CA VAL A 302 -18.81 -27.11 6.49
C VAL A 302 -19.81 -27.05 7.64
N THR A 303 -19.32 -26.84 8.87
CA THR A 303 -20.13 -26.72 10.10
C THR A 303 -20.50 -25.28 10.47
N LEU A 304 -19.92 -24.29 9.79
CA LEU A 304 -20.25 -22.87 9.90
C LEU A 304 -21.67 -22.57 9.41
#